data_AF-A0A2R6PFL1-F1
#
_entry.id   AF-A0A2R6PFL1-F1
#
_cell.length_a   1.000
_cell.length_b   1.000
_cell.length_c   1.000
_cell.angle_alpha   90.00
_cell.angle_beta   90.00
_cell.angle_gamma   90.00
#
_symmetry.space_group_name_H-M   'P 1'
#
loop_
_entity.id
_entity.type
_entity.pdbx_description
1 polymer ?
#
loop_
_entity_poly.entity_id
_entity_poly.type
_entity_poly.pdbx_seq_one_letter_code
_entity_poly.pdbx_strand_id
1 'polypeptide(L)'
;MLNLVDSPLLNGAINHPHFPFHCFGLLVGGRWVIEGVMQTICLMILLLVELTKGESDVDALLELKKGIQKDPLGKVLVSWDSKSLASDGCPDNWYGVSCSKGSVTSITLNDLGLVGEFDFPVIAGLKMLRNLSIPNNHFTGTITAQVVSIGKLEQLKYLDLRSNGLTGDVMHLLSQLGKVGYVDLSCNQFIGSLDLGLSNSSFVSGIQYFNISHNSLDGAPFSHDGMPYFDSLRVFDASSNQFVGKVPSFNFIVSLQILRLGSNHLSGSLPEALLQERSMVLSELDLSLNQLEGPVGSITSVTLKNLNLSSNKLSGPLPAKVTVPLLI
;
A
#
# COMPACT_ATOMS: atom_id res chain seq x y z
N MET A 1 -36.80 10.48 75.74
CA MET A 1 -36.81 9.58 74.56
C MET A 1 -35.57 9.91 73.77
N LEU A 2 -34.43 9.35 74.17
CA LEU A 2 -33.82 8.10 73.70
C LEU A 2 -32.79 8.40 72.60
N ASN A 3 -31.53 8.49 73.05
CA ASN A 3 -30.30 8.22 72.29
C ASN A 3 -30.07 6.70 72.18
N LEU A 4 -29.08 6.32 71.34
CA LEU A 4 -28.47 5.00 71.08
C LEU A 4 -29.13 4.25 69.88
N VAL A 5 -28.44 3.69 68.87
CA VAL A 5 -27.07 3.15 68.71
C VAL A 5 -26.65 3.21 67.21
N ASP A 6 -25.33 3.28 66.96
CA ASP A 6 -24.65 2.93 65.70
C ASP A 6 -25.18 1.67 64.99
N SER A 7 -25.14 1.65 63.65
CA SER A 7 -24.96 0.40 62.90
C SER A 7 -24.22 0.64 61.58
N PRO A 8 -23.07 -0.04 61.37
CA PRO A 8 -22.27 0.02 60.16
C PRO A 8 -22.91 -0.89 59.10
N LEU A 9 -22.87 -0.50 57.82
CA LEU A 9 -22.90 -1.38 56.62
C LEU A 9 -23.45 -0.57 55.44
N LEU A 10 -22.59 0.12 54.69
CA LEU A 10 -22.71 0.36 53.24
C LEU A 10 -21.58 1.29 52.80
N ASN A 11 -20.37 0.75 52.74
CA ASN A 11 -19.28 1.30 51.93
C ASN A 11 -18.28 0.17 51.65
N GLY A 12 -18.65 -0.70 50.70
CA GLY A 12 -17.72 -1.64 50.10
C GLY A 12 -17.15 -1.01 48.83
N ALA A 13 -16.10 -0.21 48.95
CA ALA A 13 -15.31 0.21 47.80
C ALA A 13 -14.46 -0.98 47.33
N ILE A 14 -14.63 -1.42 46.08
CA ILE A 14 -13.68 -2.34 45.44
C ILE A 14 -12.52 -1.50 44.94
N ASN A 15 -11.40 -1.50 45.67
CA ASN A 15 -10.13 -0.99 45.17
C ASN A 15 -9.47 -2.09 44.31
N HIS A 16 -9.47 -1.91 42.99
CA HIS A 16 -8.66 -2.70 42.07
C HIS A 16 -7.36 -1.91 41.77
N PRO A 17 -6.16 -2.52 41.71
CA PRO A 17 -4.90 -1.77 41.76
C PRO A 17 -4.52 -0.97 40.50
N HIS A 18 -5.41 -0.82 39.52
CA HIS A 18 -5.08 -0.19 38.22
C HIS A 18 -6.07 0.82 37.66
N PHE A 19 -7.19 1.14 38.32
CA PHE A 19 -8.17 2.10 37.77
C PHE A 19 -8.85 2.93 38.87
N PRO A 20 -8.82 4.28 38.82
CA PRO A 20 -9.32 5.14 39.90
C PRO A 20 -10.79 5.53 39.72
N PHE A 21 -11.65 4.62 39.22
CA PHE A 21 -13.07 4.91 39.03
C PHE A 21 -13.94 3.99 39.90
N HIS A 22 -14.49 4.56 40.98
CA HIS A 22 -15.45 3.87 41.84
C HIS A 22 -16.81 3.76 41.15
N CYS A 23 -17.15 2.58 40.64
CA CYS A 23 -18.51 2.26 40.22
C CYS A 23 -19.32 1.86 41.46
N PHE A 24 -20.23 2.73 41.92
CA PHE A 24 -21.13 2.43 43.03
C PHE A 24 -22.25 1.48 42.57
N GLY A 25 -22.46 0.36 43.28
CA GLY A 25 -23.60 -0.53 43.08
C GLY A 25 -24.60 -0.44 44.23
N LEU A 26 -25.90 -0.58 43.94
CA LEU A 26 -26.95 -0.69 44.97
C LEU A 26 -27.13 -2.15 45.41
N LEU A 27 -27.18 -2.38 46.72
CA LEU A 27 -27.43 -3.69 47.31
C LEU A 27 -28.94 -3.86 47.57
N VAL A 28 -29.62 -4.71 46.80
CA VAL A 28 -31.04 -5.03 47.02
C VAL A 28 -31.16 -6.54 47.30
N GLY A 29 -31.56 -6.89 48.53
CA GLY A 29 -31.85 -8.29 48.90
C GLY A 29 -30.63 -9.24 48.94
N GLY A 30 -29.42 -8.74 49.23
CA GLY A 30 -28.23 -9.57 49.38
C GLY A 30 -27.60 -10.07 48.07
N ARG A 31 -28.07 -9.57 46.92
CA ARG A 31 -27.42 -9.76 45.62
C ARG A 31 -26.98 -8.40 45.09
N TRP A 32 -25.77 -8.34 44.57
CA TRP A 32 -25.29 -7.17 43.83
C TRP A 32 -26.05 -7.10 42.51
N VAL A 33 -26.91 -6.10 42.36
CA VAL A 33 -27.57 -5.80 41.09
C VAL A 33 -26.79 -4.66 40.46
N ILE A 34 -25.93 -4.99 39.50
CA ILE A 34 -25.43 -3.98 38.57
C ILE A 34 -26.61 -3.73 37.64
N GLU A 35 -27.33 -2.62 37.81
CA GLU A 35 -28.40 -2.26 36.89
C GLU A 35 -27.79 -2.22 35.48
N GLY A 36 -28.42 -2.92 34.52
CA GLY A 36 -27.88 -3.06 33.17
C GLY A 36 -27.46 -1.73 32.55
N VAL A 37 -28.15 -0.64 32.93
CA VAL A 37 -27.87 0.76 32.56
C VAL A 37 -26.48 1.23 33.02
N MET A 38 -26.02 0.89 34.23
CA MET A 38 -24.69 1.27 34.71
C MET A 38 -23.56 0.54 33.99
N GLN A 39 -23.80 -0.71 33.59
CA GLN A 39 -22.84 -1.48 32.81
C GLN A 39 -22.75 -0.96 31.37
N THR A 40 -23.88 -0.58 30.75
CA THR A 40 -23.87 0.11 29.45
C THR A 40 -23.23 1.50 29.54
N ILE A 41 -23.47 2.26 30.61
CA ILE A 41 -22.81 3.57 30.81
C ILE A 41 -21.30 3.40 30.98
N CYS A 42 -20.82 2.40 31.73
CA CYS A 42 -19.39 2.13 31.85
C CYS A 42 -18.78 1.70 30.52
N LEU A 43 -19.45 0.83 29.75
CA LEU A 43 -19.02 0.43 28.41
C LEU A 43 -19.02 1.62 27.44
N MET A 44 -20.02 2.50 27.51
CA MET A 44 -20.10 3.72 26.72
C MET A 44 -19.01 4.71 27.13
N ILE A 45 -18.69 4.85 28.41
CA ILE A 45 -17.59 5.70 28.89
C ILE A 45 -16.24 5.10 28.49
N LEU A 46 -16.05 3.78 28.56
CA LEU A 46 -14.87 3.09 28.03
C LEU A 46 -14.73 3.30 26.51
N LEU A 47 -15.82 3.11 25.76
CA LEU A 47 -15.85 3.42 24.32
C LEU A 47 -15.57 4.92 24.06
N LEU A 48 -16.13 5.83 24.86
CA LEU A 48 -15.91 7.26 24.73
C LEU A 48 -14.47 7.65 25.13
N VAL A 49 -13.85 6.95 26.07
CA VAL A 49 -12.43 7.13 26.44
C VAL A 49 -11.51 6.59 25.34
N GLU A 50 -11.88 5.47 24.70
CA GLU A 50 -11.21 4.96 23.50
C GLU A 50 -11.40 5.91 22.30
N LEU A 51 -12.58 6.50 22.14
CA LEU A 51 -12.90 7.46 21.08
C LEU A 51 -12.31 8.86 21.31
N THR A 52 -11.97 9.22 22.55
CA THR A 52 -11.37 10.52 22.91
C THR A 52 -9.85 10.48 23.03
N LYS A 53 -9.23 9.31 23.07
CA LYS A 53 -7.83 9.14 22.69
C LYS A 53 -7.74 9.22 21.17
N GLY A 54 -7.65 10.43 20.63
CA GLY A 54 -7.09 10.57 19.29
C GLY A 54 -5.70 9.94 19.30
N GLU A 55 -5.52 8.83 18.58
CA GLU A 55 -4.20 8.22 18.40
C GLU A 55 -3.28 9.28 17.81
N SER A 56 -2.22 9.64 18.55
CA SER A 56 -1.24 10.55 18.02
C SER A 56 -0.44 9.84 16.92
N ASP A 57 0.10 10.59 15.95
CA ASP A 57 0.98 10.00 14.94
C ASP A 57 2.19 9.28 15.57
N VAL A 58 2.62 9.74 16.75
CA VAL A 58 3.68 9.11 17.55
C VAL A 58 3.23 7.74 18.06
N ASP A 59 2.01 7.60 18.59
CA ASP A 59 1.48 6.32 19.04
C ASP A 59 1.41 5.33 17.88
N ALA A 60 0.94 5.76 16.71
CA ALA A 60 0.93 4.92 15.51
C ALA A 60 2.34 4.46 15.12
N LEU A 61 3.35 5.34 15.15
CA LEU A 61 4.74 4.94 14.88
C LEU A 61 5.26 3.96 15.95
N LEU A 62 4.90 4.13 17.23
CA LEU A 62 5.31 3.20 18.29
C LEU A 62 4.61 1.84 18.18
N GLU A 63 3.37 1.80 17.72
CA GLU A 63 2.70 0.53 17.39
C GLU A 63 3.37 -0.13 16.19
N LEU A 64 3.68 0.63 15.12
CA LEU A 64 4.43 0.12 13.97
C LEU A 64 5.80 -0.43 14.38
N LYS A 65 6.48 0.21 15.34
CA LYS A 65 7.74 -0.26 15.91
C LYS A 65 7.64 -1.68 16.47
N LYS A 66 6.51 -2.06 17.07
CA LYS A 66 6.32 -3.40 17.66
C LYS A 66 6.34 -4.50 16.61
N GLY A 67 5.96 -4.19 15.37
CA GLY A 67 6.06 -5.11 14.24
C GLY A 67 7.50 -5.40 13.80
N ILE A 68 8.46 -4.53 14.14
CA ILE A 68 9.87 -4.69 13.80
C ILE A 68 10.54 -5.63 14.80
N GLN A 69 10.80 -6.86 14.38
CA GLN A 69 11.39 -7.91 15.21
C GLN A 69 12.92 -7.85 15.24
N LYS A 70 13.55 -7.49 14.11
CA LYS A 70 15.01 -7.32 14.03
C LYS A 70 15.34 -6.02 13.31
N ASP A 71 16.30 -5.30 13.90
CA ASP A 71 16.90 -4.10 13.34
C ASP A 71 18.44 -4.28 13.33
N PRO A 72 18.99 -4.91 12.28
CA PRO A 72 20.40 -5.28 12.24
C PRO A 72 21.36 -4.09 12.35
N LEU A 73 20.93 -2.91 11.89
CA LEU A 73 21.73 -1.68 11.95
C LEU A 73 21.47 -0.86 13.22
N GLY A 74 20.50 -1.24 14.05
CA GLY A 74 20.15 -0.58 15.31
C GLY A 74 19.67 0.87 15.14
N LYS A 75 19.19 1.24 13.95
CA LYS A 75 18.84 2.64 13.62
C LYS A 75 17.43 3.01 14.04
N VAL A 76 16.48 2.08 13.98
CA VAL A 76 15.05 2.33 14.17
C VAL A 76 14.63 2.03 15.61
N LEU A 77 14.93 0.83 16.09
CA LEU A 77 14.45 0.38 17.42
C LEU A 77 15.03 1.23 18.55
N VAL A 78 16.21 1.82 18.35
CA VAL A 78 16.86 2.70 19.33
C VAL A 78 16.35 4.13 19.21
N SER A 79 16.13 4.64 17.99
CA SER A 79 15.77 6.05 17.78
C SER A 79 14.29 6.35 18.03
N TRP A 80 13.39 5.38 17.83
CA TRP A 80 11.96 5.58 18.01
C TRP A 80 11.57 5.49 19.49
N ASP A 81 11.77 6.57 20.24
CA ASP A 81 11.51 6.69 21.68
C ASP A 81 10.48 7.78 21.98
N SER A 82 9.39 7.41 22.69
CA SER A 82 8.32 8.33 23.10
C SER A 82 8.79 9.48 23.99
N LYS A 83 9.97 9.38 24.58
CA LYS A 83 10.59 10.45 25.37
C LYS A 83 11.33 11.48 24.51
N SER A 84 11.63 11.16 23.25
CA SER A 84 12.35 12.02 22.31
C SER A 84 11.37 12.71 21.36
N LEU A 85 10.66 13.72 21.89
CA LEU A 85 9.69 14.51 21.15
C LEU A 85 10.04 16.00 21.22
N ALA A 86 9.84 16.70 20.11
CA ALA A 86 9.94 18.16 20.03
C ALA A 86 8.71 18.83 20.67
N SER A 87 8.81 20.14 20.93
CA SER A 87 7.75 20.91 21.58
C SER A 87 6.44 20.98 20.79
N ASP A 88 6.48 20.74 19.48
CA ASP A 88 5.32 20.70 18.60
C ASP A 88 4.68 19.30 18.48
N GLY A 89 5.16 18.33 19.27
CA GLY A 89 4.66 16.95 19.29
C GLY A 89 5.29 16.05 18.23
N CYS A 90 6.21 16.57 17.40
CA CYS A 90 6.89 15.77 16.41
C CYS A 90 7.96 14.85 17.03
N PRO A 91 8.19 13.66 16.44
CA PRO A 91 9.37 12.85 16.72
C PRO A 91 10.69 13.63 16.57
N ASP A 92 11.49 13.70 17.64
CA ASP A 92 12.80 14.37 17.61
C ASP A 92 13.89 13.35 17.28
N ASN A 93 14.52 13.50 16.10
CA ASN A 93 15.59 12.64 15.58
C ASN A 93 15.25 11.15 15.42
N TRP A 94 13.97 10.80 15.27
CA TRP A 94 13.60 9.42 14.93
C TRP A 94 14.05 9.09 13.52
N TYR A 95 14.80 7.99 13.37
CA TYR A 95 15.38 7.63 12.08
C TYR A 95 14.28 7.40 11.04
N GLY A 96 14.43 8.02 9.87
CA GLY A 96 13.53 7.84 8.74
C GLY A 96 12.16 8.50 8.89
N VAL A 97 11.91 9.26 9.95
CA VAL A 97 10.63 9.95 10.15
C VAL A 97 10.79 11.44 9.85
N SER A 98 9.89 12.00 9.04
CA SER A 98 9.76 13.45 8.89
C SER A 98 8.41 13.91 9.36
N CYS A 99 8.39 14.97 10.16
CA CYS A 99 7.20 15.52 10.77
C CYS A 99 7.16 17.04 10.56
N SER A 100 5.95 17.58 10.41
CA SER A 100 5.72 19.01 10.16
C SER A 100 4.48 19.45 10.92
N LYS A 101 4.63 20.42 11.83
CA LYS A 101 3.53 21.00 12.62
C LYS A 101 2.75 19.94 13.40
N GLY A 102 3.46 19.01 14.04
CA GLY A 102 2.87 17.93 14.83
C GLY A 102 2.26 16.76 14.03
N SER A 103 2.43 16.73 12.70
CA SER A 103 1.97 15.60 11.88
C SER A 103 3.10 14.95 11.08
N VAL A 104 3.15 13.63 11.09
CA VAL A 104 4.09 12.83 10.31
C VAL A 104 3.74 12.92 8.83
N THR A 105 4.74 13.25 8.03
CA THR A 105 4.60 13.46 6.57
C THR A 105 5.41 12.47 5.75
N SER A 106 6.41 11.82 6.34
CA SER A 106 7.25 10.84 5.66
C SER A 106 7.71 9.74 6.61
N ILE A 107 7.70 8.50 6.13
CA ILE A 107 8.39 7.34 6.71
C ILE A 107 9.32 6.76 5.62
N THR A 108 10.61 6.65 5.91
CA THR A 108 11.66 6.25 4.97
C THR A 108 12.67 5.33 5.65
N LEU A 109 12.49 4.03 5.50
CA LEU A 109 13.24 2.97 6.18
C LEU A 109 13.99 2.07 5.19
N ASN A 110 14.67 2.69 4.24
CA ASN A 110 15.23 2.02 3.06
C ASN A 110 16.52 1.26 3.41
N ASP A 111 16.67 0.04 2.87
CA ASP A 111 17.94 -0.72 2.87
C ASP A 111 18.52 -0.98 4.27
N LEU A 112 17.63 -1.20 5.25
CA LEU A 112 18.02 -1.39 6.65
C LEU A 112 18.11 -2.86 7.05
N GLY A 113 17.63 -3.77 6.20
CA GLY A 113 17.54 -5.20 6.50
C GLY A 113 16.56 -5.51 7.63
N LEU A 114 15.60 -4.62 7.89
CA LEU A 114 14.59 -4.81 8.95
C LEU A 114 13.81 -6.09 8.71
N VAL A 115 13.53 -6.83 9.79
CA VAL A 115 12.74 -8.06 9.74
C VAL A 115 11.53 -7.87 10.64
N GLY A 116 10.35 -8.20 10.15
CA GLY A 116 9.13 -8.04 10.94
C GLY A 116 7.86 -8.13 10.10
N GLU A 117 6.73 -7.97 10.76
CA GLU A 117 5.43 -7.84 10.10
C GLU A 117 5.08 -6.35 9.99
N PHE A 118 4.75 -5.89 8.78
CA PHE A 118 4.40 -4.51 8.55
C PHE A 118 2.90 -4.27 8.77
N ASP A 119 2.56 -3.50 9.80
CA ASP A 119 1.19 -3.19 10.18
C ASP A 119 0.63 -2.00 9.38
N PHE A 120 0.02 -2.30 8.24
CA PHE A 120 -0.67 -1.31 7.40
C PHE A 120 -1.86 -0.61 8.10
N PRO A 121 -2.70 -1.28 8.90
CA PRO A 121 -3.76 -0.59 9.66
C PRO A 121 -3.25 0.56 10.52
N VAL A 122 -2.14 0.34 11.24
CA VAL A 122 -1.59 1.32 12.18
C VAL A 122 -1.20 2.63 11.48
N ILE A 123 -0.61 2.55 10.28
CA ILE A 123 -0.23 3.76 9.54
C ILE A 123 -1.42 4.53 8.97
N ALA A 124 -2.63 3.95 8.91
CA ALA A 124 -3.82 4.63 8.39
C ALA A 124 -4.27 5.83 9.26
N GLY A 125 -3.75 5.93 10.49
CA GLY A 125 -3.90 7.08 11.37
C GLY A 125 -3.16 8.32 10.87
N LEU A 126 -2.07 8.17 10.12
CA LEU A 126 -1.15 9.23 9.71
C LEU A 126 -1.71 10.07 8.55
N LYS A 127 -2.72 10.90 8.81
CA LYS A 127 -3.51 11.61 7.77
C LYS A 127 -2.70 12.51 6.84
N MET A 128 -1.56 13.02 7.33
CA MET A 128 -0.69 13.91 6.57
C MET A 128 0.47 13.19 5.88
N LEU A 129 0.51 11.85 5.93
CA LEU A 129 1.56 11.06 5.30
C LEU A 129 1.54 11.24 3.78
N ARG A 130 2.65 11.71 3.23
CA ARG A 130 2.86 11.93 1.79
C ARG A 130 3.80 10.90 1.18
N ASN A 131 4.76 10.42 1.96
CA ASN A 131 5.80 9.51 1.53
C ASN A 131 5.89 8.31 2.46
N LEU A 132 5.72 7.11 1.89
CA LEU A 132 5.98 5.84 2.56
C LEU A 132 6.97 5.04 1.71
N SER A 133 8.17 4.84 2.24
CA SER A 133 9.24 4.11 1.57
C SER A 133 9.89 3.14 2.56
N ILE A 134 9.81 1.84 2.27
CA ILE A 134 10.44 0.76 3.05
C ILE A 134 11.18 -0.27 2.17
N PRO A 135 11.79 0.12 1.04
CA PRO A 135 12.34 -0.83 0.09
C PRO A 135 13.52 -1.62 0.65
N ASN A 136 13.72 -2.82 0.11
CA ASN A 136 14.87 -3.68 0.42
C ASN A 136 14.98 -4.02 1.92
N ASN A 137 13.88 -4.53 2.48
CA ASN A 137 13.83 -5.09 3.82
C ASN A 137 13.24 -6.51 3.77
N HIS A 138 13.07 -7.12 4.93
CA HIS A 138 12.44 -8.43 5.10
C HIS A 138 11.09 -8.28 5.79
N PHE A 139 10.32 -7.26 5.43
CA PHE A 139 8.97 -7.11 5.95
C PHE A 139 8.04 -8.14 5.32
N THR A 140 7.29 -8.84 6.16
CA THR A 140 6.18 -9.69 5.78
C THR A 140 4.85 -9.03 6.13
N GLY A 141 3.76 -9.64 5.71
CA GLY A 141 2.40 -9.17 6.01
C GLY A 141 1.48 -9.45 4.83
N THR A 142 0.20 -9.61 5.13
CA THR A 142 -0.83 -9.89 4.12
C THR A 142 -1.72 -8.67 3.95
N ILE A 143 -1.71 -8.07 2.77
CA ILE A 143 -2.62 -6.99 2.40
C ILE A 143 -3.99 -7.59 2.07
N THR A 144 -4.95 -7.39 2.97
CA THR A 144 -6.36 -7.75 2.74
C THR A 144 -7.24 -6.51 2.74
N ALA A 145 -8.37 -6.53 2.02
CA ALA A 145 -9.27 -5.39 1.91
C ALA A 145 -9.82 -4.91 3.26
N GLN A 146 -9.97 -5.82 4.23
CA GLN A 146 -10.47 -5.51 5.56
C GLN A 146 -9.39 -4.92 6.48
N VAL A 147 -8.14 -5.33 6.30
CA VAL A 147 -7.02 -4.95 7.17
C VAL A 147 -6.37 -3.67 6.65
N VAL A 148 -6.31 -3.47 5.35
CA VAL A 148 -5.71 -2.27 4.77
C VAL A 148 -6.75 -1.15 4.70
N SER A 149 -6.45 -0.06 5.41
CA SER A 149 -7.20 1.21 5.39
C SER A 149 -6.40 2.31 4.70
N ILE A 150 -5.60 1.95 3.67
CA ILE A 150 -4.68 2.89 3.03
C ILE A 150 -5.41 4.04 2.34
N GLY A 151 -6.68 3.85 1.96
CA GLY A 151 -7.51 4.91 1.40
C GLY A 151 -7.76 6.10 2.35
N LYS A 152 -7.46 5.95 3.65
CA LYS A 152 -7.48 7.07 4.60
C LYS A 152 -6.26 8.00 4.47
N LEU A 153 -5.22 7.60 3.72
CA LEU A 153 -4.02 8.39 3.46
C LEU A 153 -4.20 9.29 2.24
N GLU A 154 -5.13 10.24 2.33
CA GLU A 154 -5.53 11.11 1.21
C GLU A 154 -4.39 11.98 0.67
N GLN A 155 -3.36 12.21 1.51
CA GLN A 155 -2.19 13.01 1.16
C GLN A 155 -1.06 12.19 0.52
N LEU A 156 -1.18 10.86 0.44
CA LEU A 156 -0.12 10.00 -0.07
C LEU A 156 0.21 10.34 -1.53
N LYS A 157 1.51 10.50 -1.83
CA LYS A 157 2.04 10.80 -3.17
C LYS A 157 3.07 9.79 -3.65
N TYR A 158 3.79 9.17 -2.71
CA TYR A 158 4.87 8.24 -2.99
C TYR A 158 4.72 7.01 -2.10
N LEU A 159 4.66 5.84 -2.73
CA LEU A 159 4.61 4.54 -2.08
C LEU A 159 5.66 3.62 -2.70
N ASP A 160 6.64 3.20 -1.91
CA ASP A 160 7.69 2.27 -2.34
C ASP A 160 7.85 1.15 -1.31
N LEU A 161 7.33 -0.02 -1.66
CA LEU A 161 7.31 -1.23 -0.84
C LEU A 161 8.21 -2.32 -1.44
N ARG A 162 9.03 -1.99 -2.45
CA ARG A 162 9.72 -2.99 -3.26
C ARG A 162 10.68 -3.86 -2.46
N SER A 163 10.96 -5.05 -2.95
CA SER A 163 11.94 -5.99 -2.36
C SER A 163 11.64 -6.26 -0.88
N ASN A 164 10.46 -6.83 -0.63
CA ASN A 164 10.02 -7.32 0.68
C ASN A 164 9.34 -8.70 0.50
N GLY A 165 8.80 -9.25 1.59
CA GLY A 165 8.01 -10.48 1.59
C GLY A 165 6.50 -10.22 1.73
N LEU A 166 5.99 -9.11 1.19
CA LEU A 166 4.58 -8.76 1.30
C LEU A 166 3.72 -9.63 0.38
N THR A 167 2.57 -10.04 0.88
CA THR A 167 1.61 -10.92 0.18
C THR A 167 0.22 -10.30 0.14
N GLY A 168 -0.71 -10.96 -0.54
CA GLY A 168 -2.11 -10.54 -0.65
C GLY A 168 -2.50 -10.20 -2.08
N ASP A 169 -3.80 -10.01 -2.28
CA ASP A 169 -4.32 -9.54 -3.57
C ASP A 169 -3.93 -8.08 -3.78
N VAL A 170 -3.26 -7.80 -4.91
CA VAL A 170 -2.78 -6.45 -5.23
C VAL A 170 -3.92 -5.43 -5.32
N MET A 171 -5.13 -5.85 -5.74
CA MET A 171 -6.28 -4.96 -5.88
C MET A 171 -6.86 -4.52 -4.54
N HIS A 172 -6.64 -5.26 -3.45
CA HIS A 172 -6.99 -4.81 -2.11
C HIS A 172 -6.23 -3.54 -1.69
N LEU A 173 -5.02 -3.34 -2.22
CA LEU A 173 -4.23 -2.14 -2.03
C LEU A 173 -4.62 -1.07 -3.06
N LEU A 174 -4.54 -1.40 -4.35
CA LEU A 174 -4.66 -0.44 -5.44
C LEU A 174 -6.05 0.19 -5.54
N SER A 175 -7.11 -0.56 -5.21
CA SER A 175 -8.49 -0.03 -5.25
C SER A 175 -8.74 1.09 -4.24
N GLN A 176 -7.95 1.13 -3.16
CA GLN A 176 -8.10 2.12 -2.10
C GLN A 176 -7.19 3.34 -2.27
N LEU A 177 -6.15 3.25 -3.10
CA LEU A 177 -5.21 4.37 -3.26
C LEU A 177 -5.92 5.60 -3.85
N GLY A 178 -5.63 6.76 -3.26
CA GLY A 178 -6.05 8.05 -3.80
C GLY A 178 -5.16 8.51 -4.95
N LYS A 179 -5.00 9.82 -5.09
CA LYS A 179 -4.13 10.42 -6.13
C LYS A 179 -2.65 10.31 -5.75
N VAL A 180 -2.07 9.13 -5.99
CA VAL A 180 -0.64 8.80 -5.80
C VAL A 180 0.10 8.93 -7.13
N GLY A 181 1.30 9.49 -7.13
CA GLY A 181 2.10 9.69 -8.35
C GLY A 181 3.13 8.60 -8.62
N TYR A 182 3.63 7.96 -7.55
CA TYR A 182 4.65 6.91 -7.62
C TYR A 182 4.23 5.72 -6.77
N VAL A 183 4.15 4.54 -7.40
CA VAL A 183 3.91 3.26 -6.73
C VAL A 183 4.92 2.23 -7.23
N ASP A 184 5.71 1.69 -6.32
CA ASP A 184 6.60 0.55 -6.57
C ASP A 184 6.31 -0.58 -5.57
N LEU A 185 5.78 -1.68 -6.09
CA LEU A 185 5.44 -2.91 -5.37
C LEU A 185 6.31 -4.08 -5.84
N SER A 186 7.36 -3.81 -6.62
CA SER A 186 8.13 -4.86 -7.27
C SER A 186 8.88 -5.76 -6.29
N CYS A 187 9.23 -6.97 -6.72
CA CYS A 187 9.98 -7.93 -5.91
C CYS A 187 9.27 -8.23 -4.57
N ASN A 188 8.00 -8.60 -4.64
CA ASN A 188 7.19 -9.06 -3.51
C ASN A 188 6.49 -10.39 -3.89
N GLN A 189 5.49 -10.80 -3.11
CA GLN A 189 4.71 -12.01 -3.31
C GLN A 189 3.23 -11.68 -3.52
N PHE A 190 2.92 -10.53 -4.13
CA PHE A 190 1.55 -10.16 -4.44
C PHE A 190 0.95 -11.12 -5.48
N ILE A 191 -0.33 -11.42 -5.30
CA ILE A 191 -1.13 -12.29 -6.16
C ILE A 191 -2.35 -11.52 -6.70
N GLY A 192 -3.19 -12.22 -7.46
CA GLY A 192 -4.43 -11.69 -8.02
C GLY A 192 -4.22 -11.04 -9.38
N SER A 193 -5.32 -10.58 -9.95
CA SER A 193 -5.34 -9.99 -11.29
C SER A 193 -5.35 -8.47 -11.25
N LEU A 194 -4.75 -7.85 -12.26
CA LEU A 194 -4.73 -6.40 -12.40
C LEU A 194 -6.00 -5.92 -13.12
N ASP A 195 -7.10 -5.81 -12.38
CA ASP A 195 -8.36 -5.21 -12.86
C ASP A 195 -8.57 -3.79 -12.31
N LEU A 196 -7.83 -2.84 -12.87
CA LEU A 196 -7.96 -1.43 -12.49
C LEU A 196 -9.30 -0.78 -12.94
N GLY A 197 -10.17 -1.50 -13.65
CA GLY A 197 -11.56 -1.06 -13.84
C GLY A 197 -12.32 -0.92 -12.50
N LEU A 198 -11.87 -1.62 -11.48
CA LEU A 198 -12.37 -1.54 -10.10
C LEU A 198 -11.57 -0.57 -9.21
N SER A 199 -10.55 0.09 -9.75
CA SER A 199 -9.70 0.99 -8.97
C SER A 199 -10.27 2.41 -8.89
N ASN A 200 -9.86 3.14 -7.86
CA ASN A 200 -10.24 4.54 -7.68
C ASN A 200 -9.79 5.37 -8.90
N SER A 201 -10.71 6.10 -9.53
CA SER A 201 -10.40 6.97 -10.69
C SER A 201 -9.32 8.02 -10.38
N SER A 202 -9.17 8.39 -9.11
CA SER A 202 -8.10 9.28 -8.63
C SER A 202 -6.71 8.65 -8.75
N PHE A 203 -6.60 7.32 -8.56
CA PHE A 203 -5.35 6.60 -8.73
C PHE A 203 -4.95 6.56 -10.20
N VAL A 204 -5.85 6.09 -11.07
CA VAL A 204 -5.59 5.93 -12.52
C VAL A 204 -5.24 7.26 -13.20
N SER A 205 -5.91 8.36 -12.82
CA SER A 205 -5.60 9.70 -13.34
C SER A 205 -4.31 10.31 -12.76
N GLY A 206 -3.92 9.91 -11.55
CA GLY A 206 -2.79 10.48 -10.82
C GLY A 206 -1.44 9.79 -11.06
N ILE A 207 -1.47 8.48 -11.31
CA ILE A 207 -0.27 7.64 -11.33
C ILE A 207 0.64 7.99 -12.51
N GLN A 208 1.94 8.13 -12.22
CA GLN A 208 2.97 8.47 -13.22
C GLN A 208 4.00 7.35 -13.37
N TYR A 209 4.39 6.74 -12.25
CA TYR A 209 5.28 5.60 -12.20
C TYR A 209 4.59 4.45 -11.48
N PHE A 210 4.42 3.33 -12.17
CA PHE A 210 3.78 2.16 -11.62
C PHE A 210 4.60 0.90 -11.92
N ASN A 211 5.15 0.30 -10.87
CA ASN A 211 5.95 -0.91 -10.97
C ASN A 211 5.37 -2.00 -10.07
N ILE A 212 4.97 -3.10 -10.69
CA ILE A 212 4.44 -4.32 -10.04
C ILE A 212 5.22 -5.57 -10.48
N SER A 213 6.39 -5.37 -11.09
CA SER A 213 7.23 -6.46 -11.60
C SER A 213 7.68 -7.42 -10.52
N HIS A 214 8.08 -8.64 -10.90
CA HIS A 214 8.61 -9.64 -9.97
C HIS A 214 7.64 -9.94 -8.82
N ASN A 215 6.41 -10.31 -9.17
CA ASN A 215 5.36 -10.77 -8.25
C ASN A 215 4.75 -12.06 -8.81
N SER A 216 3.62 -12.50 -8.26
CA SER A 216 2.84 -13.66 -8.73
C SER A 216 1.47 -13.25 -9.26
N LEU A 217 1.40 -12.11 -9.95
CA LEU A 217 0.15 -11.58 -10.51
C LEU A 217 -0.25 -12.36 -11.77
N ASP A 218 -1.54 -12.60 -11.94
CA ASP A 218 -2.09 -13.45 -13.01
C ASP A 218 -3.27 -12.78 -13.74
N GLY A 219 -3.96 -13.56 -14.58
CA GLY A 219 -5.08 -13.10 -15.37
C GLY A 219 -4.67 -12.21 -16.55
N ALA A 220 -5.66 -11.68 -17.25
CA ALA A 220 -5.42 -10.73 -18.33
C ALA A 220 -5.34 -9.30 -17.77
N PRO A 221 -4.32 -8.50 -18.15
CA PRO A 221 -4.23 -7.12 -17.71
C PRO A 221 -5.43 -6.32 -18.25
N PHE A 222 -6.15 -5.63 -17.35
CA PHE A 222 -7.28 -4.73 -17.66
C PHE A 222 -8.48 -5.42 -18.36
N SER A 223 -8.91 -6.58 -17.85
CA SER A 223 -9.93 -7.43 -18.47
C SER A 223 -11.39 -6.94 -18.45
N HIS A 224 -11.70 -5.76 -17.87
CA HIS A 224 -13.06 -5.23 -17.80
C HIS A 224 -13.48 -4.38 -19.03
N ASP A 225 -14.77 -4.02 -19.09
CA ASP A 225 -15.41 -3.19 -20.13
C ASP A 225 -14.72 -1.82 -20.34
N GLY A 226 -13.59 -1.84 -21.06
CA GLY A 226 -12.79 -0.67 -21.39
C GLY A 226 -11.47 -0.59 -20.61
N MET A 227 -10.39 -0.33 -21.33
CA MET A 227 -9.07 0.01 -20.77
C MET A 227 -9.17 1.22 -19.83
N PRO A 228 -8.59 1.18 -18.62
CA PRO A 228 -8.50 2.35 -17.75
C PRO A 228 -7.83 3.52 -18.46
N TYR A 229 -8.42 4.71 -18.34
CA TYR A 229 -7.87 5.92 -18.94
C TYR A 229 -6.81 6.53 -18.01
N PHE A 230 -5.54 6.29 -18.33
CA PHE A 230 -4.42 6.86 -17.60
C PHE A 230 -4.01 8.21 -18.21
N ASP A 231 -4.28 9.28 -17.49
CA ASP A 231 -3.92 10.64 -17.91
C ASP A 231 -2.39 10.87 -17.87
N SER A 232 -1.76 10.35 -16.81
CA SER A 232 -0.43 10.79 -16.39
C SER A 232 0.62 9.69 -16.42
N LEU A 233 0.25 8.45 -16.74
CA LEU A 233 1.14 7.29 -16.64
C LEU A 233 2.29 7.39 -17.65
N ARG A 234 3.52 7.36 -17.15
CA ARG A 234 4.76 7.47 -17.93
C ARG A 234 5.55 6.17 -17.94
N VAL A 235 5.58 5.48 -16.82
CA VAL A 235 6.31 4.21 -16.66
C VAL A 235 5.35 3.17 -16.13
N PHE A 236 5.20 2.09 -16.87
CA PHE A 236 4.52 0.90 -16.41
C PHE A 236 5.41 -0.33 -16.57
N ASP A 237 5.74 -0.96 -15.45
CA ASP A 237 6.53 -2.18 -15.40
C ASP A 237 5.74 -3.27 -14.67
N ALA A 238 5.33 -4.28 -15.44
CA ALA A 238 4.63 -5.46 -14.96
C ALA A 238 5.36 -6.74 -15.40
N SER A 239 6.66 -6.63 -15.67
CA SER A 239 7.51 -7.74 -16.08
C SER A 239 7.65 -8.81 -14.98
N SER A 240 8.04 -10.03 -15.35
CA SER A 240 8.29 -11.12 -14.41
C SER A 240 7.08 -11.42 -13.50
N ASN A 241 5.94 -11.71 -14.12
CA ASN A 241 4.69 -12.11 -13.48
C ASN A 241 4.11 -13.33 -14.24
N GLN A 242 2.83 -13.65 -13.99
CA GLN A 242 2.11 -14.76 -14.62
C GLN A 242 0.96 -14.26 -15.51
N PHE A 243 1.04 -13.02 -16.03
CA PHE A 243 -0.02 -12.45 -16.86
C PHE A 243 -0.24 -13.27 -18.14
N VAL A 244 -1.51 -13.47 -18.49
CA VAL A 244 -1.97 -14.22 -19.67
C VAL A 244 -2.81 -13.34 -20.59
N GLY A 245 -3.23 -13.88 -21.73
CA GLY A 245 -4.07 -13.15 -22.68
C GLY A 245 -3.27 -12.18 -23.55
N LYS A 246 -3.98 -11.25 -24.20
CA LYS A 246 -3.36 -10.35 -25.20
C LYS A 246 -2.70 -9.16 -24.53
N VAL A 247 -1.63 -8.66 -25.15
CA VAL A 247 -1.09 -7.34 -24.81
C VAL A 247 -2.14 -6.29 -25.18
N PRO A 248 -2.58 -5.44 -24.25
CA PRO A 248 -3.51 -4.39 -24.57
C PRO A 248 -2.91 -3.32 -25.50
N SER A 249 -3.75 -2.55 -26.19
CA SER A 249 -3.27 -1.59 -27.19
C SER A 249 -2.61 -0.33 -26.63
N PHE A 250 -2.91 0.05 -25.38
CA PHE A 250 -2.49 1.30 -24.71
C PHE A 250 -2.68 2.59 -25.55
N ASN A 251 -3.56 2.54 -26.55
CA ASN A 251 -3.81 3.60 -27.52
C ASN A 251 -4.37 4.90 -26.92
N PHE A 252 -4.81 4.88 -25.66
CA PHE A 252 -5.37 6.02 -24.94
C PHE A 252 -4.41 6.63 -23.91
N ILE A 253 -3.19 6.08 -23.75
CA ILE A 253 -2.21 6.58 -22.79
C ILE A 253 -1.14 7.41 -23.51
N VAL A 254 -1.44 8.69 -23.73
CA VAL A 254 -0.58 9.60 -24.49
C VAL A 254 0.73 9.97 -23.78
N SER A 255 0.83 9.68 -22.48
CA SER A 255 1.98 10.01 -21.63
C SER A 255 3.00 8.87 -21.49
N LEU A 256 2.70 7.66 -22.00
CA LEU A 256 3.47 6.44 -21.72
C LEU A 256 4.82 6.42 -22.44
N GLN A 257 5.91 6.43 -21.69
CA GLN A 257 7.29 6.48 -22.19
C GLN A 257 8.02 5.14 -22.08
N ILE A 258 7.69 4.34 -21.07
CA ILE A 258 8.31 3.04 -20.80
C ILE A 258 7.21 2.03 -20.50
N LEU A 259 7.19 0.95 -21.28
CA LEU A 259 6.31 -0.20 -21.06
C LEU A 259 7.14 -1.48 -21.02
N ARG A 260 7.11 -2.18 -19.87
CA ARG A 260 7.77 -3.47 -19.71
C ARG A 260 6.75 -4.52 -19.27
N LEU A 261 6.58 -5.53 -20.12
CA LEU A 261 5.72 -6.69 -19.88
C LEU A 261 6.49 -8.00 -20.10
N GLY A 262 7.83 -7.94 -20.16
CA GLY A 262 8.67 -9.10 -20.42
C GLY A 262 8.56 -10.17 -19.33
N SER A 263 8.90 -11.42 -19.65
CA SER A 263 8.82 -12.56 -18.73
C SER A 263 7.41 -12.77 -18.16
N ASN A 264 6.44 -13.00 -19.05
CA ASN A 264 5.04 -13.31 -18.72
C ASN A 264 4.54 -14.45 -19.62
N HIS A 265 3.23 -14.74 -19.59
CA HIS A 265 2.57 -15.73 -20.45
C HIS A 265 1.63 -15.07 -21.48
N LEU A 266 1.92 -13.82 -21.87
CA LEU A 266 1.09 -13.07 -22.82
C LEU A 266 1.17 -13.71 -24.22
N SER A 267 0.05 -13.71 -24.93
CA SER A 267 -0.13 -14.40 -26.21
C SER A 267 -0.89 -13.55 -27.24
N GLY A 268 -1.06 -14.10 -28.44
CA GLY A 268 -1.64 -13.38 -29.58
C GLY A 268 -0.63 -12.50 -30.31
N SER A 269 -1.13 -11.62 -31.16
CA SER A 269 -0.31 -10.74 -32.00
C SER A 269 0.23 -9.53 -31.25
N LEU A 270 1.32 -8.96 -31.76
CA LEU A 270 1.83 -7.68 -31.29
C LEU A 270 0.79 -6.56 -31.46
N PRO A 271 0.66 -5.64 -30.48
CA PRO A 271 -0.25 -4.51 -30.59
C PRO A 271 0.34 -3.45 -31.53
N GLU A 272 -0.08 -3.46 -32.80
CA GLU A 272 0.46 -2.58 -33.85
C GLU A 272 0.49 -1.09 -33.46
N ALA A 273 -0.49 -0.63 -32.67
CA ALA A 273 -0.56 0.74 -32.18
C ALA A 273 0.69 1.20 -31.41
N LEU A 274 1.40 0.28 -30.73
CA LEU A 274 2.63 0.58 -30.00
C LEU A 274 3.86 0.73 -30.90
N LEU A 275 3.82 0.13 -32.09
CA LEU A 275 4.94 0.08 -33.05
C LEU A 275 4.81 1.13 -34.17
N GLN A 276 3.65 1.76 -34.29
CA GLN A 276 3.34 2.76 -35.31
C GLN A 276 3.54 4.19 -34.79
N GLU A 277 3.65 5.16 -35.71
CA GLU A 277 3.79 6.62 -35.45
C GLU A 277 2.75 7.22 -34.50
N ARG A 278 1.61 6.54 -34.30
CA ARG A 278 0.56 6.97 -33.37
C ARG A 278 1.00 6.94 -31.91
N SER A 279 2.03 6.18 -31.56
CA SER A 279 2.62 6.17 -30.23
C SER A 279 3.59 7.36 -30.07
N MET A 280 3.08 8.49 -29.59
CA MET A 280 3.79 9.78 -29.71
C MET A 280 4.97 9.96 -28.75
N VAL A 281 5.08 9.18 -27.67
CA VAL A 281 6.15 9.38 -26.65
C VAL A 281 6.81 8.09 -26.13
N LEU A 282 6.38 6.90 -26.59
CA LEU A 282 6.94 5.64 -26.13
C LEU A 282 8.39 5.50 -26.60
N SER A 283 9.30 5.34 -25.64
CA SER A 283 10.75 5.25 -25.87
C SER A 283 11.30 3.86 -25.61
N GLU A 284 10.64 3.07 -24.78
CA GLU A 284 11.04 1.72 -24.43
C GLU A 284 9.83 0.79 -24.41
N LEU A 285 9.97 -0.32 -25.13
CA LEU A 285 9.00 -1.41 -25.15
C LEU A 285 9.74 -2.75 -24.98
N ASP A 286 9.47 -3.42 -23.86
CA ASP A 286 9.93 -4.77 -23.59
C ASP A 286 8.75 -5.74 -23.50
N LEU A 287 8.65 -6.62 -24.49
CA LEU A 287 7.70 -7.73 -24.55
C LEU A 287 8.41 -9.10 -24.60
N SER A 288 9.70 -9.13 -24.24
CA SER A 288 10.50 -10.35 -24.31
C SER A 288 9.98 -11.48 -23.43
N LEU A 289 10.39 -12.72 -23.70
CA LEU A 289 10.05 -13.88 -22.86
C LEU A 289 8.53 -14.02 -22.63
N ASN A 290 7.77 -14.04 -23.73
CA ASN A 290 6.33 -14.23 -23.75
C ASN A 290 5.95 -15.31 -24.79
N GLN A 291 4.67 -15.45 -25.10
CA GLN A 291 4.14 -16.39 -26.09
C GLN A 291 3.53 -15.68 -27.30
N LEU A 292 3.99 -14.46 -27.61
CA LEU A 292 3.47 -13.67 -28.72
C LEU A 292 3.78 -14.32 -30.05
N GLU A 293 2.83 -14.26 -30.97
CA GLU A 293 2.89 -14.95 -32.26
C GLU A 293 2.54 -14.03 -33.43
N GLY A 294 2.69 -14.56 -34.65
CA GLY A 294 2.46 -13.81 -35.87
C GLY A 294 3.60 -12.86 -36.24
N PRO A 295 3.41 -12.02 -37.26
CA PRO A 295 4.45 -11.13 -37.78
C PRO A 295 4.65 -9.88 -36.91
N VAL A 296 5.89 -9.37 -36.89
CA VAL A 296 6.23 -8.07 -36.29
C VAL A 296 5.55 -6.91 -37.04
N GLY A 297 5.31 -7.08 -38.35
CA GLY A 297 4.75 -6.04 -39.19
C GLY A 297 5.75 -4.91 -39.49
N SER A 298 5.25 -3.71 -39.73
CA SER A 298 6.10 -2.53 -39.95
C SER A 298 6.30 -1.76 -38.65
N ILE A 299 7.54 -1.41 -38.32
CA ILE A 299 7.87 -0.53 -37.20
C ILE A 299 8.07 0.86 -37.79
N THR A 300 7.13 1.77 -37.53
CA THR A 300 7.21 3.17 -38.01
C THR A 300 7.36 4.19 -36.89
N SER A 301 7.37 3.74 -35.62
CA SER A 301 7.65 4.62 -34.49
C SER A 301 8.99 5.37 -34.65
N VAL A 302 8.97 6.67 -34.41
CA VAL A 302 10.14 7.57 -34.44
C VAL A 302 10.67 7.88 -33.04
N THR A 303 9.95 7.45 -32.01
CA THR A 303 10.21 7.76 -30.59
C THR A 303 10.83 6.58 -29.84
N LEU A 304 10.56 5.35 -30.29
CA LEU A 304 11.14 4.15 -29.74
C LEU A 304 12.67 4.21 -29.84
N LYS A 305 13.35 3.84 -28.76
CA LYS A 305 14.81 3.75 -28.67
C LYS A 305 15.23 2.33 -28.32
N ASN A 306 14.43 1.66 -27.50
CA ASN A 306 14.67 0.30 -27.04
C ASN A 306 13.44 -0.55 -27.38
N LEU A 307 13.62 -1.55 -28.24
CA LEU A 307 12.58 -2.52 -28.56
C LEU A 307 13.11 -3.94 -28.35
N ASN A 308 12.54 -4.61 -27.34
CA ASN A 308 12.87 -5.99 -27.01
C ASN A 308 11.66 -6.89 -27.20
N LEU A 309 11.72 -7.76 -28.20
CA LEU A 309 10.70 -8.75 -28.54
C LEU A 309 11.25 -10.18 -28.42
N SER A 310 12.44 -10.35 -27.83
CA SER A 310 13.16 -11.61 -27.88
C SER A 310 12.44 -12.73 -27.14
N SER A 311 12.71 -13.98 -27.52
CA SER A 311 12.13 -15.16 -26.85
C SER A 311 10.58 -15.17 -26.88
N ASN A 312 10.02 -14.90 -28.05
CA ASN A 312 8.61 -15.09 -28.39
C ASN A 312 8.45 -16.13 -29.50
N LYS A 313 7.22 -16.35 -29.98
CA LYS A 313 6.87 -17.24 -31.11
C LYS A 313 6.59 -16.45 -32.40
N LEU A 314 7.27 -15.30 -32.55
CA LEU A 314 7.09 -14.41 -33.70
C LEU A 314 7.55 -15.10 -34.99
N SER A 315 6.90 -14.77 -36.10
CA SER A 315 7.13 -15.39 -37.41
C SER A 315 7.10 -14.36 -38.53
N GLY A 316 7.28 -14.80 -39.78
CA GLY A 316 7.28 -13.88 -40.93
C GLY A 316 8.60 -13.11 -41.10
N PRO A 317 8.66 -12.21 -42.11
CA PRO A 317 9.87 -11.46 -42.39
C PRO A 317 10.12 -10.38 -41.34
N LEU A 318 11.40 -10.08 -41.10
CA LEU A 318 11.78 -8.90 -40.33
C LEU A 318 11.34 -7.62 -41.05
N PRO A 319 10.98 -6.55 -40.31
CA PRO A 319 10.60 -5.28 -40.91
C PRO A 319 11.73 -4.72 -41.77
N ALA A 320 11.44 -4.33 -43.01
CA ALA A 320 12.45 -3.86 -43.97
C ALA A 320 13.11 -2.53 -43.57
N LYS A 321 12.50 -1.78 -42.64
CA LYS A 321 13.04 -0.57 -42.04
C LYS A 321 12.88 -0.67 -40.52
N VAL A 322 14.00 -0.69 -39.83
CA VAL A 322 14.06 -0.58 -38.38
C VAL A 322 14.99 0.61 -38.08
N THR A 323 14.44 1.68 -37.55
CA THR A 323 15.19 2.89 -37.14
C THR A 323 15.72 2.80 -35.72
N VAL A 324 15.40 1.72 -35.02
CA VAL A 324 15.65 1.52 -33.58
C VAL A 324 16.46 0.23 -33.35
N PRO A 325 17.35 0.17 -32.36
CA PRO A 325 17.93 -1.09 -31.91
C PRO A 325 16.84 -2.12 -31.59
N LEU A 326 16.89 -3.27 -32.25
CA LEU A 326 15.87 -4.32 -32.20
C LEU A 326 16.49 -5.62 -31.70
N LEU A 327 16.01 -6.11 -30.56
CA LEU A 327 16.32 -7.43 -30.04
C LEU A 327 15.11 -8.35 -30.28
N ILE A 328 15.28 -9.39 -31.11
CA ILE A 328 14.27 -10.42 -31.41
C ILE A 328 14.91 -11.78 -31.21
#